data_AF-A0A816J773-F1
#
_entry.id   AF-A0A816J773-F1
#
_cell.length_a   1.000
_cell.length_b   1.000
_cell.length_c   1.000
_cell.angle_alpha   90.00
_cell.angle_beta   90.00
_cell.angle_gamma   90.00
#
_symmetry.space_group_name_H-M   'P 1'
#
loop_
_entity.id
_entity.type
_entity.pdbx_description
1 polymer ?
#
loop_
_entity_poly.entity_id
_entity_poly.type
_entity_poly.pdbx_seq_one_letter_code
_entity_poly.pdbx_strand_id
1 'polypeptide(L)'
;GTSAPVFQFASHASWISACKWHKSSWFHLLSASYDGKIMLWDLRTAWPLSVIDTHKDKVLCADWWKGDSVVSGGADSNLRISSGISIS
;
A
#
# COMPACT_ATOMS: atom_id res chain seq x y z
N GLY A 1 -9.05 -28.58 7.97
CA GLY A 1 -9.49 -27.72 6.86
C GLY A 1 -8.28 -26.98 6.34
N THR A 2 -8.06 -26.95 5.04
CA THR A 2 -6.88 -26.33 4.43
C THR A 2 -6.84 -24.83 4.71
N SER A 3 -5.77 -24.39 5.36
CA SER A 3 -5.44 -22.99 5.68
C SER A 3 -4.84 -22.27 4.45
N ALA A 4 -5.54 -22.34 3.31
CA ALA A 4 -5.12 -21.65 2.10
C ALA A 4 -5.50 -20.15 2.17
N PRO A 5 -4.68 -19.25 1.60
CA PRO A 5 -5.03 -17.83 1.53
C PRO A 5 -6.31 -17.64 0.71
N VAL A 6 -7.18 -16.73 1.16
CA VAL A 6 -8.40 -16.34 0.41
C VAL A 6 -8.04 -15.46 -0.79
N PHE A 7 -7.06 -14.58 -0.62
CA PHE A 7 -6.50 -13.73 -1.67
C PHE A 7 -4.98 -13.76 -1.62
N GLN A 8 -4.34 -13.76 -2.79
CA GLN A 8 -2.89 -13.64 -2.93
C GLN A 8 -2.57 -12.65 -4.05
N PHE A 9 -1.90 -11.56 -3.69
CA PHE A 9 -1.45 -10.54 -4.64
C PHE A 9 0.08 -10.55 -4.72
N ALA A 10 0.62 -10.61 -5.93
CA ALA A 10 2.06 -10.75 -6.17
C ALA A 10 2.59 -9.61 -7.06
N SER A 11 2.46 -8.35 -6.60
CA SER A 11 2.95 -7.18 -7.36
C SER A 11 4.16 -6.49 -6.75
N HIS A 12 4.41 -6.60 -5.44
CA HIS A 12 5.63 -6.08 -4.83
C HIS A 12 6.84 -6.90 -5.25
N ALA A 13 7.96 -6.22 -5.54
CA ALA A 13 9.21 -6.85 -5.96
C ALA A 13 10.15 -7.18 -4.79
N SER A 14 9.78 -6.79 -3.57
CA SER A 14 10.57 -6.99 -2.35
C SER A 14 9.67 -7.12 -1.13
N TRP A 15 10.29 -7.25 0.05
CA TRP A 15 9.60 -7.46 1.33
C TRP A 15 8.58 -6.39 1.64
N ILE A 16 7.38 -6.84 2.01
CA ILE A 16 6.29 -5.97 2.47
C ILE A 16 6.58 -5.59 3.92
N SER A 17 6.71 -4.29 4.18
CA SER A 17 7.06 -3.73 5.49
C SER A 17 5.83 -3.36 6.32
N ALA A 18 4.72 -3.01 5.67
CA ALA A 18 3.48 -2.67 6.35
C ALA A 18 2.25 -3.01 5.49
N CYS A 19 1.15 -3.35 6.16
CA CYS A 19 -0.19 -3.43 5.58
C CYS A 19 -1.19 -2.65 6.47
N LYS A 20 -2.13 -1.93 5.86
CA LYS A 20 -3.15 -1.12 6.55
C LYS A 20 -4.48 -1.14 5.80
N TRP A 21 -5.55 -1.54 6.49
CA TRP A 21 -6.91 -1.43 5.97
C TRP A 21 -7.34 0.04 5.87
N HIS A 22 -8.12 0.36 4.84
CA HIS A 22 -8.78 1.65 4.79
C HIS A 22 -9.81 1.78 5.91
N LYS A 23 -9.97 2.98 6.48
CA LYS A 23 -10.82 3.18 7.67
C LYS A 23 -12.32 3.02 7.39
N SER A 24 -12.75 3.30 6.15
CA SER A 24 -14.17 3.23 5.77
C SER A 24 -14.50 2.13 4.77
N SER A 25 -13.50 1.49 4.14
CA SER A 25 -13.73 0.48 3.10
C SER A 25 -13.01 -0.81 3.45
N TRP A 26 -13.76 -1.90 3.51
CA TRP A 26 -13.23 -3.24 3.77
C TRP A 26 -12.67 -3.90 2.51
N PHE A 27 -12.87 -3.25 1.35
CA PHE A 27 -12.30 -3.68 0.09
C PHE A 27 -10.94 -3.04 -0.17
N HIS A 28 -10.60 -1.94 0.52
CA HIS A 28 -9.37 -1.20 0.26
C HIS A 28 -8.28 -1.47 1.29
N LEU A 29 -7.09 -1.80 0.78
CA LEU A 29 -5.91 -2.07 1.59
C LEU A 29 -4.71 -1.34 1.04
N LEU A 30 -3.85 -0.88 1.93
CA LEU A 30 -2.56 -0.27 1.62
C LEU A 30 -1.45 -1.24 1.99
N SER A 31 -0.44 -1.38 1.14
CA SER A 31 0.81 -2.05 1.49
C SER A 31 2.02 -1.18 1.15
N ALA A 32 3.06 -1.26 1.98
CA ALA A 32 4.36 -0.62 1.75
C ALA A 32 5.44 -1.70 1.60
N SER A 33 6.45 -1.43 0.79
CA SER A 33 7.50 -2.41 0.51
C SER A 33 8.91 -1.80 0.42
N TYR A 34 9.87 -2.69 0.59
CA TYR A 34 11.30 -2.44 0.41
C TYR A 34 11.68 -2.21 -1.06
N ASP A 35 10.75 -2.39 -2.00
CA ASP A 35 10.92 -2.02 -3.40
C ASP A 35 10.76 -0.50 -3.66
N GLY A 36 10.54 0.30 -2.61
CA GLY A 36 10.37 1.76 -2.68
C GLY A 36 8.92 2.19 -2.97
N LYS A 37 8.00 1.23 -3.13
CA LYS A 37 6.63 1.48 -3.56
C LYS A 37 5.63 1.26 -2.44
N ILE A 38 4.55 2.02 -2.52
CA ILE A 38 3.33 1.79 -1.77
C ILE A 38 2.24 1.42 -2.77
N MET A 39 1.45 0.40 -2.48
CA MET A 39 0.36 -0.05 -3.34
C MET A 39 -0.97 0.07 -2.64
N LEU A 40 -1.96 0.60 -3.36
CA LEU A 40 -3.36 0.55 -2.97
C LEU A 40 -4.02 -0.62 -3.69
N TRP A 41 -4.73 -1.44 -2.94
CA TRP A 41 -5.44 -2.62 -3.39
C TRP A 41 -6.93 -2.44 -3.26
N ASP A 42 -7.67 -3.02 -4.20
CA ASP A 42 -9.09 -3.31 -4.06
C ASP A 42 -9.29 -4.82 -4.19
N LEU A 43 -9.80 -5.45 -3.14
CA LEU A 43 -10.06 -6.90 -3.09
C LEU A 43 -11.05 -7.38 -4.15
N ARG A 44 -11.83 -6.48 -4.74
CA ARG A 44 -12.76 -6.78 -5.84
C ARG A 44 -12.03 -6.95 -7.18
N THR A 45 -10.76 -6.55 -7.23
CA THR A 45 -9.90 -6.57 -8.42
C THR A 45 -8.68 -7.46 -8.20
N ALA A 46 -8.06 -7.92 -9.28
CA ALA A 46 -6.87 -8.76 -9.22
C ALA A 46 -5.55 -7.96 -9.20
N TRP A 47 -5.61 -6.63 -9.30
CA TRP A 47 -4.46 -5.75 -9.52
C TRP A 47 -4.51 -4.56 -8.55
N PRO A 48 -3.36 -3.94 -8.21
CA PRO A 48 -3.39 -2.73 -7.39
C PRO A 48 -4.09 -1.60 -8.14
N LEU A 49 -4.98 -0.87 -7.45
CA LEU A 49 -5.64 0.32 -7.98
C LEU A 49 -4.64 1.44 -8.27
N SER A 50 -3.60 1.54 -7.44
CA SER A 50 -2.59 2.57 -7.58
C SER A 50 -1.25 2.13 -7.02
N VAL A 51 -0.18 2.67 -7.61
CA VAL A 51 1.20 2.47 -7.19
C VAL A 51 1.81 3.85 -6.95
N ILE A 52 2.21 4.09 -5.71
CA ILE A 52 2.87 5.32 -5.29
C ILE A 52 4.36 5.01 -5.24
N ASP A 53 5.08 5.51 -6.24
CA ASP A 53 6.53 5.32 -6.40
C ASP A 53 7.22 6.67 -6.17
N THR A 54 7.44 7.00 -4.90
CA THR A 54 7.96 8.32 -4.50
C THR A 54 9.21 8.25 -3.63
N HIS A 55 9.42 7.16 -2.90
CA HIS A 55 10.62 6.97 -2.11
C HIS A 55 11.75 6.47 -3.00
N LYS A 56 12.96 7.00 -2.79
CA LYS A 56 14.17 6.55 -3.53
C LYS A 56 14.83 5.31 -2.91
N ASP A 57 14.30 4.85 -1.79
CA ASP A 57 14.78 3.70 -1.02
C ASP A 57 13.56 3.02 -0.35
N LYS A 58 13.81 1.97 0.42
CA LYS A 58 12.81 1.14 1.11
C LYS A 58 11.76 1.98 1.84
N VAL A 59 10.49 1.67 1.63
CA VAL A 59 9.40 2.21 2.46
C VAL A 59 9.29 1.36 3.71
N LEU A 60 9.47 1.99 4.87
CA LEU A 60 9.51 1.29 6.16
C LEU A 60 8.15 1.32 6.87
N CYS A 61 7.34 2.34 6.58
CA CYS A 61 6.00 2.47 7.12
C CYS A 61 5.07 3.24 6.17
N ALA A 62 3.79 2.93 6.23
CA ALA A 62 2.74 3.72 5.61
C ALA A 62 1.44 3.63 6.41
N ASP A 63 0.62 4.68 6.33
CA ASP A 63 -0.71 4.73 6.91
C ASP A 63 -1.63 5.67 6.12
N TRP A 64 -2.93 5.52 6.33
CA TRP A 64 -3.96 6.36 5.74
C TRP A 64 -4.03 7.73 6.42
N TRP A 65 -4.09 8.78 5.60
CA TRP A 65 -4.27 10.16 6.01
C TRP A 65 -5.47 10.78 5.31
N LYS A 66 -6.40 11.36 6.07
CA LYS A 66 -7.58 12.13 5.58
C LYS A 66 -8.16 11.67 4.23
N GLY A 67 -9.10 10.73 4.29
CA GLY A 67 -9.69 10.13 3.09
C GLY A 67 -8.67 9.26 2.38
N ASP A 68 -8.48 9.54 1.09
CA ASP A 68 -7.68 8.71 0.19
C ASP A 68 -6.23 9.17 0.07
N SER A 69 -5.73 9.92 1.05
CA SER A 69 -4.31 10.26 1.10
C SER A 69 -3.55 9.25 1.94
N VAL A 70 -2.25 9.16 1.69
CA VAL A 70 -1.37 8.20 2.36
C VAL A 70 -0.17 8.95 2.89
N VAL A 71 0.19 8.69 4.14
CA VAL A 71 1.46 9.09 4.73
C VAL A 71 2.42 7.91 4.72
N SER A 72 3.69 8.17 4.45
CA SER A 72 4.72 7.14 4.35
C SER A 72 6.08 7.67 4.78
N GLY A 73 6.91 6.78 5.31
CA GLY A 73 8.28 7.05 5.74
C GLY A 73 9.24 6.00 5.19
N GLY A 74 10.38 6.45 4.68
CA GLY A 74 11.37 5.59 4.02
C GLY A 74 12.77 5.67 4.60
N ALA A 75 13.62 4.72 4.21
CA ALA A 75 15.05 4.73 4.49
C ALA A 75 15.79 5.90 3.79
N ASP A 76 15.13 6.55 2.83
CA ASP A 76 15.60 7.77 2.15
C ASP A 76 15.51 9.03 3.03
N SER A 77 15.23 8.87 4.33
CA SER A 77 15.09 9.95 5.31
C SER A 77 13.97 10.96 5.00
N ASN A 78 13.04 10.60 4.11
CA ASN A 78 11.92 11.44 3.75
C ASN A 78 10.61 10.90 4.36
N LEU A 79 9.78 11.81 4.83
CA LEU A 79 8.35 11.57 5.06
C LEU A 79 7.58 12.17 3.89
N ARG A 80 6.62 11.43 3.35
CA ARG A 80 5.83 11.84 2.19
C ARG A 80 4.35 11.66 2.46
N ILE A 81 3.57 12.66 2.06
CA ILE A 81 2.11 12.60 2.00
C ILE A 81 1.72 12.63 0.53
N SER A 82 1.06 11.57 0.07
CA SER A 82 0.60 11.42 -1.31
C SER A 82 -0.93 11.48 -1.33
N SER A 83 -1.48 12.34 -2.19
CA SER A 83 -2.92 12.54 -2.39
C SER A 83 -3.30 12.31 -3.86
N GLY A 84 -4.59 12.25 -4.17
CA GLY A 84 -5.06 12.02 -5.54
C GLY A 84 -5.05 10.54 -5.95
N ILE A 85 -5.08 9.64 -4.96
CA ILE A 85 -5.25 8.22 -5.21
C ILE A 85 -6.73 8.00 -5.48
N SER A 86 -7.12 7.96 -6.76
CA SER A 86 -8.53 7.75 -7.12
C SER A 86 -8.97 6.36 -6.70
N ILE A 87 -9.86 6.30 -5.72
CA ILE A 87 -10.58 5.10 -5.34
C ILE A 87 -12.02 5.26 -5.85
N SER A 88 -12.27 4.84 -7.10
CA SER A 88 -13.61 4.88 -7.70
C SER A 88 -14.52 3.77 -7.16
#